data_AF-A0A8H3W2G1-F1
#
_entry.id   AF-A0A8H3W2G1-F1
#
_cell.length_a   1.000
_cell.length_b   1.000
_cell.length_c   1.000
_cell.angle_alpha   90.00
_cell.angle_beta   90.00
_cell.angle_gamma   90.00
#
_symmetry.space_group_name_H-M   'P 1'
#
loop_
_entity.id
_entity.type
_entity.pdbx_description
1 polymer ?
#
loop_
_entity_poly.entity_id
_entity_poly.type
_entity_poly.pdbx_seq_one_letter_code
_entity_poly.pdbx_strand_id
1 'polypeptide(L)'
;EAVVLRNKSRLLETLNQQVSVNFSEADAFGFPFMHHLIGWPEGLKIVLNRYGKSILHSHDKGVASFALDCALQWSGAICSGTRDGRCLETCPCGESVSILLQTDSECLARTLARTIRKEEWNFAMRRSSIKARDMVIDELAGRRQELKALGLRHLKPTEIGCFGLLGNNILDRHTDNVLKALDDIGIYVHPSLRTNVVDKYSRRPGSIYHLSWISLHVKERIPDAFYSRGFTEVDVPDSHGLFPLAQIENFLDYREWLVEHGANLATEIIGRPVGFTTAHMLFTPYTRSWLSSPSLEYTSSLLKSLRIHVSKTPSLDACKCGCSKGGCHPYTVMWRVALGKWSVDQITQTLLKQMGDNIIGLCKDLETDWPLLREEVPIHLRVCTFMALPILHTCCCFWEQRRYSDDDSDFEWEVRVCEEDEMEEIQEEDINGLALLENLVTEFESKIDEMGCTLATFFETYWIDRMGQVLQEIQDRQFLEEEVQAAERLGITLRVEEENWQEEEDKSQLEYWFRRLDDIVA
;
A
#
# COMPACT_ATOMS: atom_id res chain seq x y z
N GLU A 1 33.98 -28.84 8.06
CA GLU A 1 34.85 -28.22 9.10
C GLU A 1 35.71 -27.06 8.57
N ALA A 2 36.53 -27.24 7.53
CA ALA A 2 37.42 -26.18 7.01
C ALA A 2 36.69 -24.88 6.63
N VAL A 3 35.49 -24.99 6.02
CA VAL A 3 34.64 -23.85 5.65
C VAL A 3 34.09 -23.12 6.89
N VAL A 4 33.52 -23.86 7.84
CA VAL A 4 32.91 -23.31 9.07
C VAL A 4 33.96 -22.59 9.92
N LEU A 5 35.16 -23.17 10.04
CA LEU A 5 36.28 -22.57 10.78
C LEU A 5 37.07 -21.53 9.96
N ARG A 6 36.67 -21.26 8.71
CA ARG A 6 37.36 -20.32 7.79
C ARG A 6 38.87 -20.58 7.67
N ASN A 7 39.26 -21.86 7.65
CA ASN A 7 40.66 -22.28 7.60
C ASN A 7 41.10 -22.51 6.15
N LYS A 8 41.83 -21.54 5.59
CA LYS A 8 42.34 -21.58 4.20
C LYS A 8 43.19 -22.81 3.89
N SER A 9 44.19 -23.10 4.73
CA SER A 9 45.14 -24.19 4.47
C SER A 9 44.42 -25.54 4.43
N ARG A 10 43.51 -25.76 5.38
CA ARG A 10 42.73 -26.99 5.45
C ARG A 10 41.71 -27.09 4.31
N LEU A 11 41.14 -25.96 3.87
CA LEU A 11 40.26 -25.93 2.69
C LEU A 11 41.05 -26.37 1.45
N LEU A 12 42.22 -25.78 1.19
CA LEU A 12 43.06 -26.13 0.04
C LEU A 12 43.49 -27.60 0.05
N GLU A 13 43.90 -28.11 1.21
CA GLU A 13 44.25 -29.53 1.38
C GLU A 13 43.06 -30.44 1.04
N THR A 14 41.88 -30.14 1.59
CA THR A 14 40.65 -30.91 1.33
C THR A 14 40.28 -30.90 -0.15
N LEU A 15 40.31 -29.72 -0.78
CA LEU A 15 40.00 -29.57 -2.20
C LEU A 15 41.00 -30.30 -3.09
N ASN A 16 42.28 -30.39 -2.68
CA ASN A 16 43.29 -31.14 -3.43
C ASN A 16 43.13 -32.66 -3.31
N GLN A 17 42.55 -33.15 -2.21
CA GLN A 17 42.30 -34.57 -1.98
C GLN A 17 40.99 -35.06 -2.60
N GLN A 18 39.99 -34.19 -2.75
CA GLN A 18 38.66 -34.54 -3.25
C GLN A 18 38.39 -34.06 -4.68
N VAL A 19 37.96 -34.97 -5.55
CA VAL A 19 37.63 -34.66 -6.96
C VAL A 19 36.34 -33.83 -7.08
N SER A 20 35.37 -34.06 -6.21
CA SER A 20 34.10 -33.32 -6.16
C SER A 20 33.66 -33.10 -4.71
N VAL A 21 33.23 -31.87 -4.40
CA VAL A 21 32.69 -31.51 -3.08
C VAL A 21 31.26 -31.00 -3.26
N ASN A 22 30.32 -31.52 -2.47
CA ASN A 22 28.94 -31.05 -2.48
C ASN A 22 28.74 -29.93 -1.45
N PHE A 23 28.68 -28.68 -1.92
CA PHE A 23 28.45 -27.53 -1.04
C PHE A 23 26.96 -27.26 -0.73
N SER A 24 26.07 -28.09 -1.28
CA SER A 24 24.63 -28.08 -0.95
C SER A 24 24.31 -28.92 0.28
N GLU A 25 25.28 -29.68 0.80
CA GLU A 25 25.12 -30.40 2.06
C GLU A 25 24.98 -29.39 3.21
N ALA A 26 24.03 -29.67 4.11
CA ALA A 26 23.74 -28.83 5.25
C ALA A 26 24.60 -29.21 6.46
N ASP A 27 24.92 -28.22 7.27
CA ASP A 27 25.50 -28.45 8.59
C ASP A 27 24.46 -29.01 9.58
N ALA A 28 24.89 -29.22 10.84
CA ALA A 28 24.04 -29.74 11.90
C ALA A 28 22.81 -28.85 12.23
N PHE A 29 22.77 -27.61 11.72
CA PHE A 29 21.67 -26.66 11.90
C PHE A 29 20.82 -26.49 10.62
N GLY A 30 21.09 -27.28 9.58
CA GLY A 30 20.35 -27.21 8.33
C GLY A 30 20.83 -26.13 7.36
N PHE A 31 21.96 -25.45 7.63
CA PHE A 31 22.50 -24.45 6.71
C PHE A 31 23.46 -25.05 5.70
N PRO A 32 23.25 -24.84 4.38
CA PRO A 32 24.18 -25.29 3.35
C PRO A 32 25.60 -24.76 3.57
N PHE A 33 26.64 -25.57 3.33
CA PHE A 33 28.02 -25.11 3.42
C PHE A 33 28.33 -23.90 2.51
N MET A 34 27.59 -23.77 1.40
CA MET A 34 27.65 -22.58 0.55
C MET A 34 27.30 -21.28 1.30
N HIS A 35 26.33 -21.28 2.22
CA HIS A 35 25.99 -20.09 3.00
C HIS A 35 27.16 -19.64 3.89
N HIS A 36 27.91 -20.60 4.45
CA HIS A 36 29.12 -20.32 5.23
C HIS A 36 30.26 -19.78 4.37
N LEU A 37 30.44 -20.34 3.15
CA LEU A 37 31.42 -19.82 2.18
C LEU A 37 31.09 -18.39 1.76
N ILE A 38 29.81 -18.08 1.55
CA ILE A 38 29.36 -16.72 1.22
C ILE A 38 29.71 -15.73 2.33
N GLY A 39 29.70 -16.14 3.59
CA GLY A 39 30.19 -15.34 4.72
C GLY A 39 31.72 -15.21 4.81
N TRP A 40 32.48 -15.86 3.93
CA TRP A 40 33.96 -15.87 3.90
C TRP A 40 34.48 -15.62 2.47
N PRO A 41 34.66 -14.34 2.07
CA PRO A 41 35.01 -13.96 0.69
C PRO A 41 36.25 -14.65 0.12
N GLU A 42 37.30 -14.85 0.94
CA GLU A 42 38.52 -15.54 0.51
C GLU A 42 38.27 -17.03 0.19
N GLY A 43 37.50 -17.72 1.03
CA GLY A 43 37.09 -19.10 0.79
C GLY A 43 36.20 -19.23 -0.45
N LEU A 44 35.27 -18.29 -0.63
CA LEU A 44 34.40 -18.23 -1.81
C LEU A 44 35.21 -18.08 -3.10
N LYS A 45 36.20 -17.19 -3.14
CA LYS A 45 37.11 -17.03 -4.30
C LYS A 45 37.84 -18.33 -4.64
N ILE A 46 38.38 -19.02 -3.63
CA ILE A 46 39.10 -20.29 -3.82
C ILE A 46 38.19 -21.34 -4.47
N VAL A 47 36.97 -21.49 -3.97
CA VAL A 47 36.00 -22.47 -4.47
C VAL A 47 35.53 -22.12 -5.87
N LEU A 48 35.18 -20.86 -6.14
CA LEU A 48 34.72 -20.42 -7.46
C LEU A 48 35.82 -20.50 -8.53
N ASN A 49 37.08 -20.21 -8.18
CA ASN A 49 38.20 -20.38 -9.11
C ASN A 49 38.41 -21.83 -9.52
N ARG A 50 38.07 -22.79 -8.65
CA ARG A 50 38.28 -24.22 -8.90
C ARG A 50 37.11 -24.87 -9.64
N TYR A 51 35.88 -24.56 -9.24
CA TYR A 51 34.68 -25.25 -9.71
C TYR A 51 33.79 -24.39 -10.62
N GLY A 52 34.07 -23.09 -10.76
CA GLY A 52 33.30 -22.16 -11.57
C GLY A 52 31.90 -21.88 -11.03
N LYS A 53 31.07 -21.20 -11.83
CA LYS A 53 29.71 -20.79 -11.44
C LYS A 53 28.69 -21.92 -11.32
N SER A 54 28.98 -23.12 -11.85
CA SER A 54 28.06 -24.27 -11.79
C SER A 54 27.69 -24.66 -10.35
N ILE A 55 28.59 -24.41 -9.41
CA ILE A 55 28.38 -24.68 -7.99
C ILE A 55 27.32 -23.76 -7.35
N LEU A 56 27.20 -22.53 -7.86
CA LEU A 56 26.17 -21.58 -7.45
C LEU A 56 24.82 -22.03 -7.99
N HIS A 57 24.78 -22.47 -9.25
CA HIS A 57 23.55 -22.96 -9.86
C HIS A 57 23.03 -24.25 -9.19
N SER A 58 23.92 -25.17 -8.80
CA SER A 58 23.52 -26.39 -8.08
C SER A 58 22.94 -26.06 -6.71
N HIS A 59 23.56 -25.10 -6.00
CA HIS A 59 23.08 -24.62 -4.72
C HIS A 59 21.68 -23.98 -4.88
N ASP A 60 21.56 -23.01 -5.79
CA ASP A 60 20.36 -22.23 -6.04
C ASP A 60 19.13 -23.10 -6.44
N LYS A 61 19.35 -24.28 -7.01
CA LYS A 61 18.28 -25.24 -7.37
C LYS A 61 17.69 -26.00 -6.17
N GLY A 62 18.45 -26.15 -5.09
CA GLY A 62 18.11 -27.03 -3.96
C GLY A 62 17.73 -26.31 -2.67
N VAL A 63 17.72 -24.98 -2.65
CA VAL A 63 17.61 -24.20 -1.41
C VAL A 63 16.52 -23.11 -1.47
N ALA A 64 16.12 -22.66 -0.29
CA ALA A 64 15.19 -21.55 -0.16
C ALA A 64 15.83 -20.21 -0.55
N SER A 65 17.11 -19.93 -0.27
CA SER A 65 17.72 -18.60 -0.51
C SER A 65 18.83 -18.67 -1.55
N PHE A 66 18.83 -17.77 -2.55
CA PHE A 66 19.91 -17.75 -3.54
C PHE A 66 21.22 -17.23 -2.94
N ALA A 67 22.33 -17.57 -3.60
CA ALA A 67 23.66 -17.13 -3.16
C ALA A 67 23.77 -15.60 -3.01
N LEU A 68 23.15 -14.83 -3.91
CA LEU A 68 23.16 -13.37 -3.85
C LEU A 68 22.37 -12.83 -2.65
N ASP A 69 21.19 -13.40 -2.35
CA ASP A 69 20.39 -13.04 -1.17
C ASP A 69 21.15 -13.29 0.13
N CYS A 70 21.83 -14.44 0.21
CA CYS A 70 22.67 -14.77 1.35
C CYS A 70 23.85 -13.80 1.48
N ALA A 71 24.47 -13.42 0.37
CA ALA A 71 25.60 -12.48 0.38
C ALA A 71 25.16 -11.09 0.85
N LEU A 72 23.99 -10.63 0.41
CA LEU A 72 23.37 -9.41 0.90
C LEU A 72 23.10 -9.48 2.40
N GLN A 73 22.48 -10.55 2.90
CA GLN A 73 22.22 -10.68 4.34
C GLN A 73 23.51 -10.71 5.18
N TRP A 74 24.53 -11.46 4.73
CA TRP A 74 25.82 -11.52 5.40
C TRP A 74 26.54 -10.16 5.38
N SER A 75 26.39 -9.39 4.31
CA SER A 75 27.04 -8.08 4.18
C SER A 75 26.70 -7.15 5.34
N GLY A 76 25.43 -7.09 5.77
CA GLY A 76 25.05 -6.26 6.91
C GLY A 76 25.52 -6.83 8.25
N ALA A 77 25.56 -8.15 8.39
CA ALA A 77 26.05 -8.80 9.61
C ALA A 77 27.54 -8.56 9.86
N ILE A 78 28.36 -8.46 8.81
CA ILE A 78 29.81 -8.22 8.90
C ILE A 78 30.20 -6.75 8.72
N CYS A 79 29.23 -5.88 8.45
CA CYS A 79 29.48 -4.47 8.25
C CYS A 79 29.91 -3.81 9.56
N SER A 80 31.03 -3.07 9.53
CA SER A 80 31.53 -2.29 10.66
C SER A 80 31.01 -0.85 10.68
N GLY A 81 30.13 -0.47 9.76
CA GLY A 81 29.57 0.88 9.67
C GLY A 81 28.58 1.18 10.79
N THR A 82 28.41 2.48 11.10
CA THR A 82 27.34 2.94 12.01
C THR A 82 25.97 2.76 11.35
N ARG A 83 24.90 2.85 12.14
CA ARG A 83 23.51 2.86 11.64
C ARG A 83 23.25 3.98 10.62
N ASP A 84 24.06 5.04 10.61
CA ASP A 84 23.95 6.20 9.71
C ASP A 84 24.56 5.96 8.31
N GLY A 85 25.07 4.75 8.07
CA GLY A 85 25.01 4.18 6.74
C GLY A 85 26.23 4.35 5.83
N ARG A 86 27.40 4.69 6.38
CA ARG A 86 28.67 4.57 5.65
C ARG A 86 29.62 3.62 6.38
N CYS A 87 29.97 2.53 5.71
CA CYS A 87 31.06 1.67 6.14
C CYS A 87 32.39 2.23 5.63
N LEU A 88 33.50 1.89 6.31
CA LEU A 88 34.85 2.22 5.84
C LEU A 88 35.07 1.66 4.42
N GLU A 89 35.88 2.34 3.59
CA GLU A 89 36.21 1.84 2.24
C GLU A 89 36.78 0.42 2.27
N THR A 90 37.60 0.14 3.29
CA THR A 90 38.24 -1.16 3.58
C THR A 90 37.29 -2.21 4.16
N CYS A 91 36.01 -1.89 4.37
CA CYS A 91 35.04 -2.83 4.91
C CYS A 91 34.78 -3.97 3.89
N PRO A 92 34.90 -5.25 4.31
CA PRO A 92 34.74 -6.40 3.43
C PRO A 92 33.28 -6.74 3.13
N CYS A 93 32.31 -5.96 3.65
CA CYS A 93 30.89 -6.27 3.59
C CYS A 93 30.36 -6.45 2.15
N GLY A 94 30.91 -5.76 1.17
CA GLY A 94 30.53 -5.90 -0.24
C GLY A 94 31.30 -6.97 -1.02
N GLU A 95 32.31 -7.63 -0.43
CA GLU A 95 33.22 -8.50 -1.20
C GLU A 95 32.53 -9.73 -1.79
N SER A 96 31.72 -10.44 -0.99
CA SER A 96 30.99 -11.62 -1.48
C SER A 96 30.00 -11.25 -2.58
N VAL A 97 29.31 -10.11 -2.44
CA VAL A 97 28.42 -9.60 -3.49
C VAL A 97 29.20 -9.29 -4.76
N SER A 98 30.34 -8.59 -4.65
CA SER A 98 31.23 -8.31 -5.79
C SER A 98 31.66 -9.57 -6.53
N ILE A 99 32.13 -10.57 -5.79
CA ILE A 99 32.58 -11.86 -6.35
C ILE A 99 31.43 -12.52 -7.12
N LEU A 100 30.23 -12.56 -6.55
CA LEU A 100 29.08 -13.21 -7.18
C LEU A 100 28.65 -12.48 -8.45
N LEU A 101 28.54 -11.15 -8.41
CA LEU A 101 28.16 -10.34 -9.59
C LEU A 101 29.18 -10.50 -10.73
N GLN A 102 30.48 -10.59 -10.42
CA GLN A 102 31.55 -10.79 -11.41
C GLN A 102 31.63 -12.23 -11.95
N THR A 103 31.34 -13.23 -11.12
CA THR A 103 31.50 -14.65 -11.48
C THR A 103 30.27 -15.20 -12.20
N ASP A 104 29.09 -14.69 -11.87
CA ASP A 104 27.83 -15.13 -12.42
C ASP A 104 26.97 -13.96 -12.88
N SER A 105 27.11 -13.62 -14.17
CA SER A 105 26.33 -12.57 -14.82
C SER A 105 24.81 -12.77 -14.70
N GLU A 106 24.31 -13.98 -14.42
CA GLU A 106 22.87 -14.24 -14.35
C GLU A 106 22.31 -14.20 -12.93
N CYS A 107 23.16 -14.13 -11.90
CA CYS A 107 22.69 -14.26 -10.51
C CYS A 107 21.63 -13.22 -10.12
N LEU A 108 21.84 -11.95 -10.48
CA LEU A 108 20.87 -10.88 -10.20
C LEU A 108 19.52 -11.12 -10.90
N ALA A 109 19.54 -11.49 -12.19
CA ALA A 109 18.32 -11.77 -12.95
C ALA A 109 17.54 -12.94 -12.34
N ARG A 110 18.23 -14.01 -11.93
CA ARG A 110 17.59 -15.15 -11.24
C ARG A 110 16.98 -14.73 -9.91
N THR A 111 17.70 -13.92 -9.13
CA THR A 111 17.20 -13.44 -7.83
C THR A 111 15.94 -12.60 -7.99
N LEU A 112 15.93 -11.63 -8.92
CA LEU A 112 14.77 -10.79 -9.20
C LEU A 112 13.58 -11.59 -9.76
N ALA A 113 13.83 -12.56 -10.65
CA ALA A 113 12.78 -13.38 -11.24
C ALA A 113 12.04 -14.27 -10.23
N ARG A 114 12.67 -14.58 -9.09
CA ARG A 114 12.05 -15.41 -8.03
C ARG A 114 11.40 -14.61 -6.91
N THR A 115 11.66 -13.31 -6.84
CA THR A 115 10.95 -12.36 -5.96
C THR A 115 9.44 -12.37 -6.20
N ILE A 116 9.00 -12.84 -7.38
CA ILE A 116 7.60 -13.11 -7.76
C ILE A 116 6.89 -14.07 -6.78
N ARG A 117 7.62 -14.89 -5.99
CA ARG A 117 7.02 -15.91 -5.11
C ARG A 117 7.33 -15.79 -3.61
N LYS A 118 8.36 -15.04 -3.19
CA LYS A 118 8.79 -14.98 -1.78
C LYS A 118 9.44 -13.64 -1.41
N GLU A 119 9.19 -13.18 -0.18
CA GLU A 119 9.71 -11.96 0.48
C GLU A 119 11.25 -11.95 0.71
N GLU A 120 11.99 -12.92 0.14
CA GLU A 120 13.41 -13.17 0.43
C GLU A 120 14.31 -12.02 -0.04
N TRP A 121 14.05 -11.45 -1.22
CA TRP A 121 14.79 -10.29 -1.72
C TRP A 121 14.61 -9.06 -0.83
N ASN A 122 13.38 -8.83 -0.38
CA ASN A 122 13.02 -7.70 0.50
C ASN A 122 13.82 -7.81 1.80
N PHE A 123 13.78 -9.01 2.40
CA PHE A 123 14.54 -9.31 3.60
C PHE A 123 16.05 -9.16 3.40
N ALA A 124 16.59 -9.61 2.26
CA ALA A 124 18.00 -9.50 1.94
C ALA A 124 18.44 -8.04 1.76
N MET A 125 17.68 -7.24 1.02
CA MET A 125 17.95 -5.80 0.83
C MET A 125 17.89 -5.04 2.15
N ARG A 126 16.92 -5.33 3.02
CA ARG A 126 16.81 -4.73 4.36
C ARG A 126 18.02 -5.03 5.24
N ARG A 127 18.49 -6.28 5.23
CA ARG A 127 19.61 -6.72 6.07
C ARG A 127 20.98 -6.46 5.48
N SER A 128 21.05 -5.94 4.26
CA SER A 128 22.31 -5.65 3.59
C SER A 128 23.00 -4.40 4.11
N SER A 129 24.34 -4.40 4.03
CA SER A 129 25.09 -3.16 4.16
C SER A 129 24.78 -2.25 2.98
N ILE A 130 24.83 -0.93 3.19
CA ILE A 130 24.59 0.04 2.11
C ILE A 130 25.56 -0.16 0.94
N LYS A 131 26.83 -0.45 1.22
CA LYS A 131 27.83 -0.77 0.18
C LYS A 131 27.39 -1.95 -0.70
N ALA A 132 26.96 -3.06 -0.10
CA ALA A 132 26.53 -4.24 -0.86
C ALA A 132 25.23 -3.99 -1.63
N ARG A 133 24.31 -3.22 -1.04
CA ARG A 133 23.06 -2.80 -1.66
C ARG A 133 23.30 -1.93 -2.88
N ASP A 134 24.12 -0.91 -2.73
CA ASP A 134 24.51 0.03 -3.78
C ASP A 134 25.11 -0.71 -4.97
N MET A 135 26.00 -1.69 -4.72
CA MET A 135 26.58 -2.52 -5.78
C MET A 135 25.53 -3.27 -6.60
N VAL A 136 24.51 -3.82 -5.94
CA VAL A 136 23.41 -4.53 -6.61
C VAL A 136 22.53 -3.56 -7.41
N ILE A 137 22.26 -2.37 -6.88
CA ILE A 137 21.47 -1.36 -7.58
C ILE A 137 22.25 -0.81 -8.78
N ASP A 138 23.56 -0.57 -8.64
CA ASP A 138 24.46 -0.18 -9.73
C ASP A 138 24.47 -1.23 -10.85
N GLU A 139 24.56 -2.51 -10.49
CA GLU A 139 24.50 -3.61 -11.45
C GLU A 139 23.14 -3.67 -12.18
N LEU A 140 22.03 -3.50 -11.46
CA LEU A 140 20.71 -3.45 -12.07
C LEU A 140 20.56 -2.24 -13.01
N ALA A 141 21.07 -1.08 -12.60
CA ALA A 141 21.09 0.14 -13.40
C ALA A 141 21.87 -0.07 -14.70
N GLY A 142 23.06 -0.66 -14.61
CA GLY A 142 23.90 -0.99 -15.77
C GLY A 142 23.19 -1.90 -16.76
N ARG A 143 22.61 -3.01 -16.29
CA ARG A 143 21.87 -3.96 -17.14
C ARG A 143 20.67 -3.35 -17.83
N ARG A 144 19.93 -2.47 -17.14
CA ARG A 144 18.79 -1.76 -17.73
C ARG A 144 19.23 -0.75 -18.79
N GLN A 145 20.38 -0.10 -18.60
CA GLN A 145 20.97 0.75 -19.64
C GLN A 145 21.47 -0.04 -20.84
N GLU A 146 22.06 -1.22 -20.63
CA GLU A 146 22.45 -2.12 -21.72
C GLU A 146 21.23 -2.62 -22.51
N LEU A 147 20.15 -3.02 -21.83
CA LEU A 147 18.90 -3.40 -22.46
C LEU A 147 18.27 -2.24 -23.25
N LYS A 148 18.29 -1.03 -22.69
CA LYS A 148 17.84 0.18 -23.38
C LYS A 148 18.66 0.44 -24.66
N ALA A 149 19.98 0.31 -24.58
CA ALA A 149 20.86 0.46 -25.75
C ALA A 149 20.59 -0.62 -26.81
N LEU A 150 20.27 -1.84 -26.40
CA LEU A 150 19.86 -2.92 -27.31
C LEU A 150 18.52 -2.57 -27.99
N GLY A 151 17.55 -2.07 -27.23
CA GLY A 151 16.28 -1.57 -27.75
C GLY A 151 16.46 -0.47 -28.80
N LEU A 152 17.30 0.53 -28.51
CA LEU A 152 17.61 1.63 -29.43
C LEU A 152 18.25 1.18 -30.76
N ARG A 153 18.96 0.04 -30.77
CA ARG A 153 19.63 -0.48 -31.97
C ARG A 153 18.70 -1.24 -32.90
N HIS A 154 17.66 -1.89 -32.35
CA HIS A 154 16.89 -2.89 -33.09
C HIS A 154 15.40 -2.56 -33.23
N LEU A 155 14.82 -1.78 -32.32
CA LEU A 155 13.40 -1.46 -32.34
C LEU A 155 13.08 -0.35 -33.35
N LYS A 156 11.85 -0.32 -33.83
CA LYS A 156 11.38 0.69 -34.77
C LYS A 156 11.25 2.05 -34.07
N PRO A 157 11.34 3.17 -34.81
CA PRO A 157 11.17 4.51 -34.23
C PRO A 157 9.87 4.69 -33.45
N THR A 158 8.79 4.03 -33.88
CA THR A 158 7.50 4.04 -33.18
C THR A 158 7.60 3.39 -31.80
N GLU A 159 8.26 2.22 -31.71
CA GLU A 159 8.45 1.49 -30.45
C GLU A 159 9.42 2.24 -29.52
N ILE A 160 10.50 2.79 -30.07
CA ILE A 160 11.46 3.65 -29.35
C ILE A 160 10.74 4.83 -28.71
N GLY A 161 9.83 5.48 -29.45
CA GLY A 161 9.00 6.57 -28.95
C GLY A 161 8.01 6.10 -27.87
N CYS A 162 7.26 5.02 -28.14
CA CYS A 162 6.29 4.47 -27.20
C CYS A 162 6.91 4.03 -25.87
N PHE A 163 8.12 3.47 -25.89
CA PHE A 163 8.82 3.02 -24.68
C PHE A 163 9.72 4.10 -24.07
N GLY A 164 9.75 5.31 -24.62
CA GLY A 164 10.53 6.43 -24.07
C GLY A 164 12.05 6.19 -24.06
N LEU A 165 12.58 5.36 -24.96
CA LEU A 165 14.00 4.95 -24.91
C LEU A 165 14.99 6.09 -25.20
N LEU A 166 14.52 7.23 -25.72
CA LEU A 166 15.34 8.42 -25.95
C LEU A 166 15.48 9.31 -24.70
N GLY A 167 14.68 9.07 -23.65
CA GLY A 167 14.77 9.84 -22.41
C GLY A 167 16.11 9.63 -21.69
N ASN A 168 16.47 10.52 -20.75
CA ASN A 168 17.70 10.36 -19.97
C ASN A 168 17.58 9.30 -18.86
N ASN A 169 16.38 8.84 -18.57
CA ASN A 169 16.09 7.91 -17.48
C ASN A 169 16.58 6.49 -17.80
N ILE A 170 16.80 5.71 -16.75
CA ILE A 170 16.99 4.26 -16.88
C ILE A 170 15.71 3.62 -17.40
N LEU A 171 15.85 2.55 -18.20
CA LEU A 171 14.70 1.73 -18.59
C LEU A 171 14.09 1.08 -17.35
N ASP A 172 12.89 1.52 -16.96
CA ASP A 172 12.21 1.02 -15.77
C ASP A 172 10.84 0.41 -16.10
N ARG A 173 9.77 1.21 -16.17
CA ARG A 173 8.39 0.70 -16.34
C ARG A 173 8.18 -0.12 -17.62
N HIS A 174 8.98 0.14 -18.65
CA HIS A 174 8.87 -0.52 -19.95
C HIS A 174 9.85 -1.68 -20.16
N THR A 175 10.51 -2.16 -19.09
CA THR A 175 11.48 -3.27 -19.18
C THR A 175 10.87 -4.49 -19.88
N ASP A 176 9.67 -4.92 -19.49
CA ASP A 176 8.97 -6.06 -20.10
C ASP A 176 8.58 -5.81 -21.56
N ASN A 177 8.11 -4.60 -21.86
CA ASN A 177 7.70 -4.23 -23.22
C ASN A 177 8.88 -4.26 -24.19
N VAL A 178 10.05 -3.78 -23.76
CA VAL A 178 11.28 -3.82 -24.56
C VAL A 178 11.74 -5.25 -24.76
N LEU A 179 11.75 -6.08 -23.70
CA LEU A 179 12.11 -7.50 -23.81
C LEU A 179 11.21 -8.23 -24.79
N LYS A 180 9.89 -8.05 -24.67
CA LYS A 180 8.91 -8.65 -25.58
C LYS A 180 9.10 -8.18 -27.02
N ALA A 181 9.27 -6.89 -27.24
CA ALA A 181 9.46 -6.35 -28.58
C ALA A 181 10.74 -6.89 -29.25
N LEU A 182 11.83 -7.05 -28.48
CA LEU A 182 13.07 -7.67 -28.96
C LEU A 182 12.89 -9.17 -29.28
N ASP A 183 12.16 -9.90 -28.43
CA ASP A 183 11.84 -11.31 -28.65
C ASP A 183 10.96 -11.49 -29.90
N ASP A 184 9.96 -10.62 -30.11
CA ASP A 184 9.04 -10.67 -31.25
C ASP A 184 9.74 -10.48 -32.60
N ILE A 185 10.88 -9.76 -32.63
CA ILE A 185 11.72 -9.58 -33.82
C ILE A 185 12.89 -10.57 -33.88
N GLY A 186 12.96 -11.54 -32.96
CA GLY A 186 13.97 -12.60 -32.93
C GLY A 186 15.37 -12.15 -32.50
N ILE A 187 15.50 -11.04 -31.79
CA ILE A 187 16.79 -10.58 -31.25
C ILE A 187 17.10 -11.35 -29.96
N TYR A 188 18.25 -12.02 -29.93
CA TYR A 188 18.71 -12.70 -28.73
C TYR A 188 19.04 -11.69 -27.63
N VAL A 189 18.23 -11.69 -26.56
CA VAL A 189 18.52 -10.96 -25.32
C VAL A 189 19.21 -11.89 -24.33
N HIS A 190 20.44 -11.56 -23.94
CA HIS A 190 21.21 -12.34 -22.97
C HIS A 190 20.45 -12.44 -21.63
N PRO A 191 20.39 -13.62 -20.98
CA PRO A 191 19.63 -13.81 -19.75
C PRO A 191 19.97 -12.84 -18.61
N SER A 192 21.22 -12.34 -18.54
CA SER A 192 21.61 -11.33 -17.54
C SER A 192 20.85 -10.01 -17.64
N LEU A 193 20.32 -9.67 -18.82
CA LEU A 193 19.55 -8.44 -19.09
C LEU A 193 18.06 -8.60 -18.82
N ARG A 194 17.58 -9.83 -18.57
CA ARG A 194 16.18 -10.10 -18.22
C ARG A 194 15.96 -9.81 -16.73
N THR A 195 15.99 -8.52 -16.40
CA THR A 195 15.85 -7.99 -15.02
C THR A 195 14.46 -7.43 -14.77
N ASN A 196 13.44 -8.04 -15.36
CA ASN A 196 12.06 -7.68 -15.08
C ASN A 196 11.73 -8.04 -13.63
N VAL A 197 11.05 -7.13 -12.95
CA VAL A 197 10.67 -7.29 -11.55
C VAL A 197 9.15 -7.23 -11.51
N VAL A 198 8.53 -8.30 -11.04
CA VAL A 198 7.09 -8.35 -10.78
C VAL A 198 6.95 -8.69 -9.30
N ASP A 199 6.23 -7.85 -8.56
CA ASP A 199 5.97 -8.12 -7.14
C ASP A 199 4.81 -9.13 -7.01
N LYS A 200 4.85 -9.95 -5.94
CA LYS A 200 3.84 -10.97 -5.65
C LYS A 200 2.46 -10.34 -5.44
N TYR A 201 2.42 -9.15 -4.82
CA TYR A 201 1.18 -8.42 -4.51
C TYR A 201 0.72 -7.56 -5.67
N SER A 202 1.63 -6.80 -6.29
CA SER A 202 1.23 -6.00 -7.45
C SER A 202 0.85 -6.88 -8.63
N ARG A 203 1.55 -7.99 -8.90
CA ARG A 203 1.48 -8.80 -10.14
C ARG A 203 1.50 -7.96 -11.42
N ARG A 204 1.88 -6.69 -11.34
CA ARG A 204 1.62 -5.65 -12.34
C ARG A 204 2.94 -5.07 -12.83
N PRO A 205 3.20 -5.09 -14.14
CA PRO A 205 4.31 -4.34 -14.71
C PRO A 205 4.15 -2.85 -14.39
N GLY A 206 5.21 -2.26 -13.84
CA GLY A 206 5.28 -0.85 -13.45
C GLY A 206 6.73 -0.43 -13.21
N SER A 207 6.93 0.82 -12.81
CA SER A 207 8.25 1.26 -12.34
C SER A 207 8.63 0.53 -11.05
N ILE A 208 9.92 0.59 -10.69
CA ILE A 208 10.39 -0.05 -9.46
C ILE A 208 9.67 0.44 -8.20
N TYR A 209 9.15 1.67 -8.25
CA TYR A 209 8.38 2.30 -7.17
C TYR A 209 6.99 1.72 -6.94
N HIS A 210 6.50 0.87 -7.85
CA HIS A 210 5.27 0.08 -7.65
C HIS A 210 5.48 -1.18 -6.82
N LEU A 211 6.73 -1.52 -6.50
CA LEU A 211 7.03 -2.71 -5.72
C LEU A 211 6.79 -2.41 -4.24
N SER A 212 5.82 -3.10 -3.63
CA SER A 212 5.39 -2.92 -2.24
C SER A 212 6.54 -2.92 -1.23
N TRP A 213 7.60 -3.67 -1.49
CA TRP A 213 8.76 -3.75 -0.61
C TRP A 213 9.67 -2.52 -0.62
N ILE A 214 9.63 -1.69 -1.66
CA ILE A 214 10.33 -0.39 -1.62
C ILE A 214 9.71 0.50 -0.56
N SER A 215 8.38 0.43 -0.40
CA SER A 215 7.66 1.18 0.63
C SER A 215 8.05 0.77 2.06
N LEU A 216 8.41 -0.51 2.27
CA LEU A 216 8.87 -1.02 3.56
C LEU A 216 10.26 -0.49 3.97
N HIS A 217 10.99 0.12 3.03
CA HIS A 217 12.41 0.41 3.18
C HIS A 217 12.81 1.87 2.94
N VAL A 218 11.87 2.79 3.15
CA VAL A 218 12.11 4.23 3.10
C VAL A 218 13.13 4.66 4.15
N LYS A 219 13.02 4.13 5.37
CA LYS A 219 13.95 4.43 6.48
C LYS A 219 15.36 3.93 6.18
N GLU A 220 15.47 2.85 5.44
CA GLU A 220 16.73 2.31 4.94
C GLU A 220 17.27 3.05 3.71
N ARG A 221 16.59 4.10 3.22
CA ARG A 221 16.98 4.93 2.07
C ARG A 221 17.12 4.16 0.75
N ILE A 222 16.38 3.05 0.61
CA ILE A 222 16.36 2.28 -0.64
C ILE A 222 15.78 3.10 -1.80
N PRO A 223 14.65 3.82 -1.64
CA PRO A 223 14.12 4.68 -2.70
C PRO A 223 15.14 5.71 -3.21
N ASP A 224 15.87 6.38 -2.31
CA ASP A 224 16.95 7.32 -2.64
C ASP A 224 18.05 6.67 -3.49
N ALA A 225 18.45 5.45 -3.12
CA ALA A 225 19.52 4.72 -3.79
C ALA A 225 19.15 4.37 -5.25
N PHE A 226 17.87 4.05 -5.51
CA PHE A 226 17.35 3.90 -6.87
C PHE A 226 17.24 5.24 -7.59
N TYR A 227 16.67 6.25 -6.93
CA TYR A 227 16.42 7.55 -7.54
C TYR A 227 17.72 8.22 -8.03
N SER A 228 18.74 8.23 -7.17
CA SER A 228 20.07 8.77 -7.48
C SER A 228 20.80 8.07 -8.63
N ARG A 229 20.37 6.86 -9.00
CA ARG A 229 20.92 6.09 -10.13
C ARG A 229 20.14 6.26 -11.42
N GLY A 230 19.07 7.06 -11.43
CA GLY A 230 18.31 7.38 -12.64
C GLY A 230 17.01 6.60 -12.81
N PHE A 231 16.56 5.89 -11.78
CA PHE A 231 15.18 5.38 -11.69
C PHE A 231 14.32 6.55 -11.19
N THR A 232 13.83 7.39 -12.09
CA THR A 232 13.12 8.63 -11.72
C THR A 232 11.62 8.57 -12.03
N GLU A 233 11.12 7.42 -12.48
CA GLU A 233 9.72 7.19 -12.84
C GLU A 233 8.84 6.97 -11.60
N VAL A 234 8.78 7.98 -10.72
CA VAL A 234 7.99 7.97 -9.47
C VAL A 234 6.50 8.29 -9.69
N ASP A 235 6.17 8.95 -10.80
CA ASP A 235 4.81 9.42 -11.14
C ASP A 235 4.35 8.88 -12.50
N VAL A 236 4.46 7.57 -12.68
CA VAL A 236 4.00 6.87 -13.89
C VAL A 236 2.96 5.83 -13.51
N PRO A 237 1.94 5.58 -14.33
CA PRO A 237 0.99 4.52 -14.05
C PRO A 237 1.61 3.15 -14.34
N ASP A 238 1.17 2.14 -13.61
CA ASP A 238 1.32 0.73 -13.96
C ASP A 238 0.44 0.35 -15.16
N SER A 239 0.51 -0.93 -15.55
CA SER A 239 -0.34 -1.52 -16.60
C SER A 239 -1.85 -1.31 -16.45
N HIS A 240 -2.37 -0.94 -15.27
CA HIS A 240 -3.79 -0.70 -14.99
C HIS A 240 -4.12 0.79 -14.80
N GLY A 241 -3.15 1.69 -14.93
CA GLY A 241 -3.39 3.12 -14.72
C GLY A 241 -3.18 3.59 -13.29
N LEU A 242 -2.68 2.76 -12.37
CA LEU A 242 -2.42 3.15 -10.99
C LEU A 242 -0.98 3.66 -10.82
N PHE A 243 -0.84 4.79 -10.16
CA PHE A 243 0.45 5.40 -9.84
C PHE A 243 1.02 4.85 -8.52
N PRO A 244 2.35 4.88 -8.27
CA PRO A 244 2.93 4.44 -7.00
C PRO A 244 2.29 5.12 -5.79
N LEU A 245 2.02 6.42 -5.92
CA LEU A 245 1.42 7.22 -4.86
C LEU A 245 -0.02 6.80 -4.53
N ALA A 246 -0.75 6.25 -5.51
CA ALA A 246 -2.14 5.80 -5.38
C ALA A 246 -2.27 4.36 -4.84
N GLN A 247 -1.18 3.60 -4.71
CA GLN A 247 -1.23 2.24 -4.17
C GLN A 247 -1.55 2.24 -2.68
N ILE A 248 -2.57 1.46 -2.27
CA ILE A 248 -3.14 1.46 -0.92
C ILE A 248 -2.18 0.82 0.11
N GLU A 249 -1.36 -0.15 -0.31
CA GLU A 249 -0.45 -0.92 0.54
C GLU A 249 0.77 -0.14 1.03
N ASN A 250 1.05 1.02 0.42
CA ASN A 250 2.23 1.81 0.74
C ASN A 250 2.15 2.43 2.14
N PHE A 251 3.31 2.58 2.80
CA PHE A 251 3.41 3.30 4.08
C PHE A 251 3.34 4.82 3.88
N LEU A 252 2.93 5.56 4.91
CA LEU A 252 2.82 7.03 4.85
C LEU A 252 4.18 7.69 4.56
N ASP A 253 5.25 7.25 5.23
CA ASP A 253 6.63 7.74 4.99
C ASP A 253 7.06 7.59 3.53
N TYR A 254 6.62 6.53 2.84
CA TYR A 254 6.95 6.32 1.42
C TYR A 254 6.18 7.24 0.50
N ARG A 255 4.91 7.47 0.81
CA ARG A 255 4.08 8.41 0.04
C ARG A 255 4.59 9.83 0.17
N GLU A 256 5.05 10.20 1.37
CA GLU A 256 5.75 11.46 1.60
C GLU A 256 6.98 11.57 0.70
N TRP A 257 7.85 10.55 0.73
CA TRP A 257 9.02 10.48 -0.14
C TRP A 257 8.65 10.60 -1.62
N LEU A 258 7.60 9.92 -2.09
CA LEU A 258 7.15 10.01 -3.49
C LEU A 258 6.74 11.44 -3.86
N VAL A 259 5.97 12.12 -3.01
CA VAL A 259 5.56 13.52 -3.23
C VAL A 259 6.77 14.45 -3.27
N GLU A 260 7.73 14.28 -2.37
CA GLU A 260 8.99 15.05 -2.35
C GLU A 260 9.82 14.86 -3.63
N HIS A 261 9.70 13.70 -4.27
CA HIS A 261 10.45 13.34 -5.48
C HIS A 261 9.68 13.58 -6.79
N GLY A 262 8.53 14.24 -6.71
CA GLY A 262 7.78 14.73 -7.87
C GLY A 262 6.50 13.98 -8.20
N ALA A 263 6.02 13.07 -7.34
CA ALA A 263 4.71 12.46 -7.52
C ALA A 263 3.59 13.48 -7.34
N ASN A 264 2.62 13.47 -8.26
CA ASN A 264 1.63 14.53 -8.36
C ASN A 264 0.29 14.12 -7.72
N LEU A 265 -0.15 14.96 -6.77
CA LEU A 265 -1.43 14.81 -6.07
C LEU A 265 -2.64 15.07 -6.98
N ALA A 266 -2.45 15.85 -8.04
CA ALA A 266 -3.49 16.25 -8.99
C ALA A 266 -3.75 15.20 -10.09
N THR A 267 -2.95 14.13 -10.14
CA THR A 267 -3.05 13.14 -11.22
C THR A 267 -4.36 12.39 -11.14
N GLU A 268 -5.13 12.40 -12.23
CA GLU A 268 -6.39 11.66 -12.33
C GLU A 268 -6.15 10.15 -12.37
N ILE A 269 -6.99 9.41 -11.65
CA ILE A 269 -6.91 7.95 -11.56
C ILE A 269 -7.83 7.33 -12.62
N ILE A 270 -7.25 6.49 -13.47
CA ILE A 270 -7.99 5.78 -14.52
C ILE A 270 -9.03 4.84 -13.90
N GLY A 271 -10.22 4.77 -14.51
CA GLY A 271 -11.32 3.93 -14.03
C GLY A 271 -12.12 4.54 -12.88
N ARG A 272 -11.95 5.85 -12.62
CA ARG A 272 -12.69 6.62 -11.62
C ARG A 272 -13.47 7.76 -12.31
N PRO A 273 -14.40 8.43 -11.60
CA PRO A 273 -15.01 9.64 -12.13
C PRO A 273 -13.96 10.64 -12.61
N VAL A 274 -14.29 11.37 -13.67
CA VAL A 274 -13.46 12.48 -14.14
C VAL A 274 -13.17 13.43 -12.98
N GLY A 275 -11.93 13.88 -12.84
CA GLY A 275 -11.49 14.71 -11.70
C GLY A 275 -11.19 13.95 -10.40
N PHE A 276 -11.37 12.63 -10.34
CA PHE A 276 -10.92 11.83 -9.19
C PHE A 276 -9.40 11.65 -9.25
N THR A 277 -8.69 12.23 -8.28
CA THR A 277 -7.23 12.34 -8.29
C THR A 277 -6.52 11.47 -7.25
N THR A 278 -5.20 11.37 -7.33
CA THR A 278 -4.35 10.75 -6.31
C THR A 278 -4.59 11.33 -4.91
N ALA A 279 -4.91 12.63 -4.78
CA ALA A 279 -5.27 13.23 -3.50
C ALA A 279 -6.48 12.55 -2.85
N HIS A 280 -7.49 12.16 -3.63
CA HIS A 280 -8.66 11.42 -3.15
C HIS A 280 -8.25 10.06 -2.58
N MET A 281 -7.37 9.34 -3.28
CA MET A 281 -6.86 8.04 -2.85
C MET A 281 -6.09 8.12 -1.53
N LEU A 282 -5.28 9.18 -1.36
CA LEU A 282 -4.35 9.30 -0.23
C LEU A 282 -5.01 9.53 1.12
N PHE A 283 -6.21 10.12 1.15
CA PHE A 283 -6.94 10.25 2.41
C PHE A 283 -7.38 8.90 2.98
N THR A 284 -7.59 7.87 2.15
CA THR A 284 -7.99 6.54 2.63
C THR A 284 -6.97 5.90 3.58
N PRO A 285 -5.70 5.68 3.18
CA PRO A 285 -4.72 5.07 4.07
C PRO A 285 -4.31 6.01 5.22
N TYR A 286 -4.36 7.32 5.02
CA TYR A 286 -4.18 8.29 6.12
C TYR A 286 -5.21 8.07 7.23
N THR A 287 -6.50 8.05 6.87
CA THR A 287 -7.59 7.82 7.82
C THR A 287 -7.54 6.43 8.45
N ARG A 288 -7.18 5.38 7.69
CA ARG A 288 -6.98 4.03 8.27
C ARG A 288 -5.88 4.01 9.31
N SER A 289 -4.76 4.69 9.05
CA SER A 289 -3.66 4.81 10.01
C SER A 289 -4.12 5.54 11.26
N TRP A 290 -4.87 6.64 11.09
CA TRP A 290 -5.45 7.42 12.19
C TRP A 290 -6.39 6.58 13.07
N LEU A 291 -7.35 5.87 12.46
CA LEU A 291 -8.27 4.99 13.18
C LEU A 291 -7.56 3.87 13.97
N SER A 292 -6.40 3.42 13.49
CA SER A 292 -5.62 2.35 14.15
C SER A 292 -4.79 2.87 15.31
N SER A 293 -4.40 4.15 15.30
CA SER A 293 -3.61 4.76 16.37
C SER A 293 -3.87 6.27 16.46
N PRO A 294 -4.98 6.68 17.11
CA PRO A 294 -5.33 8.09 17.28
C PRO A 294 -4.48 8.65 18.44
N SER A 295 -3.27 9.15 18.15
CA SER A 295 -2.38 9.89 19.08
C SER A 295 -0.92 9.94 18.64
N LEU A 296 -0.49 9.16 17.65
CA LEU A 296 0.80 9.46 17.01
C LEU A 296 0.68 10.85 16.39
N GLU A 297 1.63 11.75 16.69
CA GLU A 297 1.80 13.08 16.08
C GLU A 297 1.94 12.95 14.55
N TYR A 298 0.86 12.59 13.86
CA TYR A 298 0.81 12.32 12.44
C TYR A 298 0.49 13.60 11.66
N THR A 299 1.04 14.73 12.09
CA THR A 299 1.20 15.90 11.23
C THR A 299 2.38 15.68 10.27
N SER A 300 2.35 14.53 9.57
CA SER A 300 3.28 14.18 8.49
C SER A 300 3.32 15.31 7.46
N SER A 301 4.50 15.55 6.87
CA SER A 301 4.65 16.52 5.78
C SER A 301 3.70 16.20 4.63
N LEU A 302 3.36 14.92 4.47
CA LEU A 302 2.35 14.45 3.53
C LEU A 302 0.96 15.06 3.78
N LEU A 303 0.46 15.08 5.03
CA LEU A 303 -0.83 15.70 5.34
C LEU A 303 -0.80 17.21 5.05
N LYS A 304 0.30 17.89 5.40
CA LYS A 304 0.47 19.31 5.08
C LYS A 304 0.45 19.53 3.56
N SER A 305 1.12 18.68 2.80
CA SER A 305 1.15 18.73 1.33
C SER A 305 -0.22 18.47 0.71
N LEU A 306 -0.96 17.48 1.23
CA LEU A 306 -2.33 17.19 0.82
C LEU A 306 -3.24 18.39 1.07
N ARG A 307 -3.20 18.98 2.26
CA ARG A 307 -4.02 20.15 2.58
C ARG A 307 -3.68 21.34 1.70
N ILE A 308 -2.40 21.65 1.53
CA ILE A 308 -1.97 22.73 0.62
C ILE A 308 -2.48 22.49 -0.80
N HIS A 309 -2.44 21.24 -1.29
CA HIS A 309 -2.93 20.90 -2.62
C HIS A 309 -4.44 21.11 -2.75
N VAL A 310 -5.19 20.56 -1.79
CA VAL A 310 -6.65 20.57 -1.75
C VAL A 310 -7.20 21.99 -1.57
N SER A 311 -6.56 22.82 -0.75
CA SER A 311 -6.98 24.22 -0.55
C SER A 311 -6.67 25.12 -1.76
N LYS A 312 -5.71 24.74 -2.63
CA LYS A 312 -5.31 25.57 -3.80
C LYS A 312 -6.00 25.19 -5.09
N THR A 313 -6.42 23.93 -5.21
CA THR A 313 -6.93 23.38 -6.46
C THR A 313 -8.31 22.81 -6.21
N PRO A 314 -9.36 23.25 -6.93
CA PRO A 314 -10.66 22.60 -6.88
C PRO A 314 -10.46 21.11 -7.17
N SER A 315 -10.60 20.29 -6.13
CA SER A 315 -10.34 18.86 -6.19
C SER A 315 -11.66 18.09 -6.22
N LEU A 316 -12.66 18.62 -6.91
CA LEU A 316 -13.96 17.96 -7.03
C LEU A 316 -13.94 17.03 -8.24
N ASP A 317 -14.38 15.79 -8.03
CA ASP A 317 -14.61 14.85 -9.12
C ASP A 317 -16.01 15.03 -9.76
N ALA A 318 -16.35 14.21 -10.74
CA ALA A 318 -17.65 14.23 -11.41
C ALA A 318 -18.75 13.42 -10.68
N CYS A 319 -18.54 13.05 -9.41
CA CYS A 319 -19.50 12.27 -8.64
C CYS A 319 -20.80 13.06 -8.39
N LYS A 320 -21.95 12.38 -8.49
CA LYS A 320 -23.29 12.97 -8.31
C LYS A 320 -23.93 12.64 -6.95
N CYS A 321 -23.19 12.01 -6.04
CA CYS A 321 -23.74 11.57 -4.76
C CYS A 321 -24.12 12.73 -3.84
N GLY A 322 -25.25 12.61 -3.15
CA GLY A 322 -25.76 13.62 -2.21
C GLY A 322 -24.79 13.96 -1.06
N CYS A 323 -23.82 13.10 -0.76
CA CYS A 323 -22.80 13.34 0.28
C CYS A 323 -21.85 14.51 -0.02
N SER A 324 -21.84 15.01 -1.25
CA SER A 324 -21.04 16.18 -1.64
C SER A 324 -21.79 17.04 -2.66
N LYS A 325 -21.51 18.34 -2.68
CA LYS A 325 -22.15 19.28 -3.60
C LYS A 325 -21.25 19.51 -4.82
N GLY A 326 -21.62 18.95 -5.96
CA GLY A 326 -20.92 19.16 -7.23
C GLY A 326 -19.63 18.34 -7.41
N GLY A 327 -19.57 17.14 -6.81
CA GLY A 327 -18.40 16.26 -6.87
C GLY A 327 -17.89 15.86 -5.50
N CYS A 328 -17.38 14.64 -5.33
CA CYS A 328 -16.67 14.26 -4.11
C CYS A 328 -15.39 15.07 -3.98
N HIS A 329 -15.14 15.55 -2.78
CA HIS A 329 -13.90 16.20 -2.40
C HIS A 329 -12.97 15.17 -1.71
N PRO A 330 -11.64 15.38 -1.66
CA PRO A 330 -10.75 14.47 -0.94
C PRO A 330 -11.12 14.32 0.55
N TYR A 331 -11.61 15.37 1.20
CA TYR A 331 -12.17 15.26 2.55
C TYR A 331 -13.44 14.41 2.62
N THR A 332 -14.28 14.39 1.57
CA THR A 332 -15.44 13.48 1.52
C THR A 332 -14.98 12.02 1.57
N VAL A 333 -13.91 11.67 0.83
CA VAL A 333 -13.33 10.32 0.85
C VAL A 333 -12.74 9.98 2.21
N MET A 334 -12.02 10.92 2.83
CA MET A 334 -11.50 10.81 4.20
C MET A 334 -12.61 10.45 5.20
N TRP A 335 -13.69 11.23 5.21
CA TRP A 335 -14.81 11.02 6.14
C TRP A 335 -15.54 9.72 5.89
N ARG A 336 -15.71 9.33 4.63
CA ARG A 336 -16.29 8.02 4.31
C ARG A 336 -15.45 6.88 4.90
N VAL A 337 -14.13 6.98 4.91
CA VAL A 337 -13.28 5.95 5.53
C VAL A 337 -13.35 5.99 7.05
N ALA A 338 -13.43 7.18 7.65
CA ALA A 338 -13.59 7.36 9.10
C ALA A 338 -14.94 6.82 9.61
N LEU A 339 -15.99 7.00 8.80
CA LEU A 339 -17.39 6.80 9.18
C LEU A 339 -18.07 5.67 8.40
N GLY A 340 -17.32 4.88 7.60
CA GLY A 340 -17.90 3.88 6.69
C GLY A 340 -18.13 2.49 7.29
N LYS A 341 -17.81 2.29 8.57
CA LYS A 341 -18.09 1.03 9.29
C LYS A 341 -19.53 0.91 9.81
N TRP A 342 -20.34 1.93 9.63
CA TRP A 342 -21.63 2.09 10.29
C TRP A 342 -22.68 1.65 9.28
N SER A 343 -23.45 0.61 9.64
CA SER A 343 -24.56 0.16 8.79
C SER A 343 -25.60 1.28 8.72
N VAL A 344 -26.07 1.57 7.51
CA VAL A 344 -27.09 2.58 7.22
C VAL A 344 -28.43 2.24 7.90
N ASP A 345 -28.61 0.97 8.28
CA ASP A 345 -29.91 0.44 8.67
C ASP A 345 -30.37 0.85 10.07
N GLN A 346 -29.49 1.35 10.97
CA GLN A 346 -29.90 1.90 12.28
C GLN A 346 -28.75 2.60 13.03
N ILE A 347 -28.70 3.93 12.99
CA ILE A 347 -27.83 4.71 13.88
C ILE A 347 -28.56 4.92 15.22
N THR A 348 -28.14 4.18 16.25
CA THR A 348 -28.60 4.40 17.63
C THR A 348 -27.94 5.63 18.25
N GLN A 349 -28.49 6.16 19.34
CA GLN A 349 -27.86 7.27 20.10
C GLN A 349 -26.43 6.92 20.55
N THR A 350 -26.19 5.66 20.94
CA THR A 350 -24.86 5.16 21.31
C THR A 350 -23.90 5.21 20.11
N LEU A 351 -24.37 4.80 18.94
CA LEU A 351 -23.57 4.84 17.72
C LEU A 351 -23.28 6.29 17.28
N LEU A 352 -24.28 7.18 17.37
CA LEU A 352 -24.09 8.61 17.09
C LEU A 352 -23.02 9.23 17.99
N LYS A 353 -22.98 8.87 19.27
CA LYS A 353 -21.96 9.36 20.20
C LYS A 353 -20.55 8.90 19.80
N GLN A 354 -20.38 7.61 19.49
CA GLN A 354 -19.08 7.07 19.05
C GLN A 354 -18.64 7.67 17.70
N MET A 355 -19.59 7.87 16.79
CA MET A 355 -19.38 8.60 15.54
C MET A 355 -18.93 10.04 15.82
N GLY A 356 -19.59 10.71 16.77
CA GLY A 356 -19.25 12.05 17.25
C GLY A 356 -17.82 12.12 17.81
N ASP A 357 -17.41 11.17 18.64
CA ASP A 357 -16.06 11.10 19.19
C ASP A 357 -15.00 11.00 18.08
N ASN A 358 -15.25 10.18 17.05
CA ASN A 358 -14.38 10.08 15.87
C ASN A 358 -14.32 11.38 15.07
N ILE A 359 -15.48 12.03 14.86
CA ILE A 359 -15.56 13.31 14.16
C ILE A 359 -14.78 14.39 14.92
N ILE A 360 -14.99 14.49 16.22
CA ILE A 360 -14.31 15.47 17.08
C ILE A 360 -12.81 15.23 17.05
N GLY A 361 -12.35 13.98 17.20
CA GLY A 361 -10.94 13.62 17.16
C GLY A 361 -10.27 14.02 15.84
N LEU A 362 -10.87 13.64 14.71
CA LEU A 362 -10.31 13.96 13.40
C LEU A 362 -10.36 15.46 13.10
N CYS A 363 -11.42 16.17 13.50
CA CYS A 363 -11.48 17.63 13.39
C CYS A 363 -10.39 18.32 14.22
N LYS A 364 -10.13 17.87 15.46
CA LYS A 364 -9.04 18.40 16.29
C LYS A 364 -7.69 18.24 15.60
N ASP A 365 -7.43 17.09 14.99
CA ASP A 365 -6.18 16.85 14.26
C ASP A 365 -6.07 17.67 12.97
N LEU A 366 -7.19 17.85 12.26
CA LEU A 366 -7.24 18.74 11.09
C LEU A 366 -7.08 20.22 11.47
N GLU A 367 -7.54 20.64 12.63
CA GLU A 367 -7.42 22.03 13.09
C GLU A 367 -6.07 22.32 13.77
N THR A 368 -5.32 21.27 14.13
CA THR A 368 -4.00 21.40 14.76
C THR A 368 -3.01 22.03 13.79
N ASP A 369 -2.32 23.08 14.26
CA ASP A 369 -1.32 23.89 13.54
C ASP A 369 -1.81 24.60 12.25
N TRP A 370 -3.07 24.42 11.85
CA TRP A 370 -3.58 24.97 10.59
C TRP A 370 -5.10 25.11 10.63
N PRO A 371 -5.64 26.35 10.67
CA PRO A 371 -7.08 26.57 10.69
C PRO A 371 -7.72 26.12 9.38
N LEU A 372 -8.87 25.45 9.46
CA LEU A 372 -9.68 25.14 8.29
C LEU A 372 -10.11 26.42 7.58
N LEU A 373 -10.08 26.39 6.24
CA LEU A 373 -10.62 27.50 5.46
C LEU A 373 -12.14 27.52 5.60
N ARG A 374 -12.72 28.72 5.62
CA ARG A 374 -14.19 28.89 5.69
C ARG A 374 -14.92 28.14 4.57
N GLU A 375 -14.29 28.02 3.40
CA GLU A 375 -14.82 27.31 2.23
C GLU A 375 -14.80 25.78 2.40
N GLU A 376 -13.97 25.25 3.29
CA GLU A 376 -13.87 23.82 3.58
C GLU A 376 -14.97 23.36 4.55
N VAL A 377 -15.40 24.24 5.48
CA VAL A 377 -16.39 23.93 6.53
C VAL A 377 -17.67 23.27 5.99
N PRO A 378 -18.33 23.78 4.93
CA PRO A 378 -19.48 23.13 4.30
C PRO A 378 -19.25 21.67 3.90
N ILE A 379 -18.03 21.35 3.42
CA ILE A 379 -17.67 20.01 2.96
C ILE A 379 -17.72 19.02 4.13
N HIS A 380 -17.13 19.40 5.27
CA HIS A 380 -17.10 18.56 6.47
C HIS A 380 -18.51 18.42 7.08
N LEU A 381 -19.26 19.52 7.22
CA LEU A 381 -20.62 19.49 7.76
C LEU A 381 -21.53 18.59 6.92
N ARG A 382 -21.48 18.73 5.59
CA ARG A 382 -22.32 17.96 4.68
C ARG A 382 -22.03 16.48 4.76
N VAL A 383 -20.77 16.05 4.63
CA VAL A 383 -20.46 14.62 4.62
C VAL A 383 -20.71 13.98 5.99
N CYS A 384 -20.35 14.62 7.10
CA CYS A 384 -20.64 14.07 8.43
C CYS A 384 -22.15 13.95 8.68
N THR A 385 -22.93 14.96 8.28
CA THR A 385 -24.40 14.93 8.39
C THR A 385 -25.01 13.87 7.48
N PHE A 386 -24.53 13.74 6.25
CA PHE A 386 -24.95 12.68 5.33
C PHE A 386 -24.72 11.29 5.93
N MET A 387 -23.51 11.03 6.47
CA MET A 387 -23.16 9.74 7.09
C MET A 387 -24.00 9.42 8.34
N ALA A 388 -24.62 10.44 8.95
CA ALA A 388 -25.46 10.28 10.13
C ALA A 388 -26.93 10.08 9.77
N LEU A 389 -27.31 10.27 8.51
CA LEU A 389 -28.67 10.05 8.03
C LEU A 389 -28.76 8.68 7.33
N PRO A 390 -29.94 8.05 7.32
CA PRO A 390 -30.16 6.79 6.59
C PRO A 390 -30.30 7.09 5.08
N ILE A 391 -29.24 7.58 4.45
CA ILE A 391 -29.16 7.91 3.02
C ILE A 391 -28.08 7.05 2.39
N LEU A 392 -28.36 6.48 1.23
CA LEU A 392 -27.45 5.60 0.51
C LEU A 392 -26.42 6.41 -0.30
N HIS A 393 -25.17 5.93 -0.25
CA HIS A 393 -24.12 6.46 -1.10
C HIS A 393 -24.24 5.96 -2.53
N THR A 394 -24.26 6.89 -3.47
CA THR A 394 -24.08 6.63 -4.92
C THR A 394 -22.64 6.93 -5.39
N CYS A 395 -21.71 7.24 -4.48
CA CYS A 395 -20.34 7.66 -4.82
C CYS A 395 -19.31 6.52 -4.97
N CYS A 396 -18.23 6.84 -5.70
CA CYS A 396 -17.33 5.93 -6.42
C CYS A 396 -16.27 5.16 -5.61
N CYS A 397 -16.55 4.81 -4.37
CA CYS A 397 -15.59 4.13 -3.49
C CYS A 397 -16.22 2.96 -2.72
N PHE A 398 -16.93 2.04 -3.38
CA PHE A 398 -17.11 0.70 -2.80
C PHE A 398 -15.74 0.01 -2.82
N TRP A 399 -15.15 -0.16 -1.64
CA TRP A 399 -13.95 -0.99 -1.43
C TRP A 399 -14.42 -2.33 -0.87
N GLU A 400 -15.13 -3.12 -1.67
CA GLU A 400 -15.55 -4.43 -1.19
C GLU A 400 -14.33 -5.36 -1.20
N GLN A 401 -13.95 -5.81 -0.01
CA GLN A 401 -12.98 -6.88 0.13
C GLN A 401 -13.67 -8.15 -0.36
N ARG A 402 -13.33 -8.64 -1.56
CA ARG A 402 -13.72 -9.98 -1.98
C ARG A 402 -13.21 -10.99 -0.95
N ARG A 403 -14.11 -11.54 -0.13
CA ARG A 403 -13.85 -12.81 0.56
C ARG A 403 -14.12 -13.94 -0.42
N TYR A 404 -13.13 -14.32 -1.21
CA TYR A 404 -13.15 -15.61 -1.88
C TYR A 404 -12.24 -16.58 -1.13
N SER A 405 -12.86 -17.71 -0.74
CA SER A 405 -12.37 -19.07 -0.43
C SER A 405 -10.97 -19.32 0.15
N ASP A 406 -10.90 -20.33 1.01
CA ASP A 406 -9.74 -20.90 1.75
C ASP A 406 -8.47 -21.28 0.94
N ASP A 407 -8.29 -20.84 -0.30
CA ASP A 407 -7.08 -21.10 -1.09
C ASP A 407 -6.65 -19.84 -1.86
N ASP A 408 -5.49 -19.31 -1.47
CA ASP A 408 -4.79 -18.10 -1.93
C ASP A 408 -5.49 -16.74 -1.79
N SER A 409 -4.88 -15.88 -0.94
CA SER A 409 -5.29 -14.54 -0.54
C SER A 409 -5.10 -13.48 -1.64
N ASP A 410 -5.81 -13.60 -2.76
CA ASP A 410 -5.88 -12.56 -3.78
C ASP A 410 -6.87 -11.46 -3.32
N PHE A 411 -6.33 -10.42 -2.69
CA PHE A 411 -7.07 -9.18 -2.36
C PHE A 411 -7.33 -8.39 -3.64
N GLU A 412 -8.43 -8.68 -4.34
CA GLU A 412 -8.86 -7.88 -5.48
C GLU A 412 -9.84 -6.79 -5.02
N TRP A 413 -9.39 -5.54 -5.09
CA TRP A 413 -10.21 -4.36 -4.81
C TRP A 413 -11.03 -4.02 -6.06
N GLU A 414 -12.30 -4.40 -6.08
CA GLU A 414 -13.19 -4.05 -7.19
C GLU A 414 -13.74 -2.65 -7.01
N VAL A 415 -13.64 -1.85 -8.07
CA VAL A 415 -14.22 -0.51 -8.13
C VAL A 415 -15.59 -0.63 -8.76
N ARG A 416 -16.64 -0.58 -7.94
CA ARG A 416 -18.00 -0.46 -8.47
C ARG A 416 -18.35 1.02 -8.60
N VAL A 417 -18.49 1.48 -9.83
CA VAL A 417 -19.19 2.75 -10.14
C VAL A 417 -20.67 2.41 -10.22
N CYS A 418 -21.51 3.14 -9.50
CA CYS A 418 -22.96 2.99 -9.56
C CYS A 418 -23.45 3.42 -10.95
N GLU A 419 -24.27 2.58 -11.60
CA GLU A 419 -24.80 2.88 -12.92
C GLU A 419 -25.78 4.06 -12.84
N GLU A 420 -25.99 4.81 -13.93
CA GLU A 420 -26.79 6.04 -13.86
C GLU A 420 -28.26 5.78 -13.45
N ASP A 421 -28.83 4.66 -13.87
CA ASP A 421 -30.17 4.21 -13.49
C ASP A 421 -30.25 3.78 -12.02
N GLU A 422 -29.28 2.99 -11.52
CA GLU A 422 -29.19 2.64 -10.10
C GLU A 422 -29.02 3.91 -9.23
N MET A 423 -28.24 4.89 -9.70
CA MET A 423 -28.10 6.17 -9.01
C MET A 423 -29.41 6.97 -8.98
N GLU A 424 -30.16 7.01 -10.08
CA GLU A 424 -31.45 7.70 -10.17
C GLU A 424 -32.48 7.04 -9.24
N GLU A 425 -32.56 5.71 -9.23
CA GLU A 425 -33.45 4.94 -8.34
C GLU A 425 -33.15 5.25 -6.86
N ILE A 426 -31.88 5.16 -6.45
CA ILE A 426 -31.47 5.47 -5.08
C ILE A 426 -31.80 6.94 -4.72
N GLN A 427 -31.59 7.88 -5.64
CA GLN A 427 -31.88 9.29 -5.38
C GLN A 427 -33.37 9.59 -5.28
N GLU A 428 -34.21 8.87 -6.03
CA GLU A 428 -35.66 8.95 -5.93
C GLU A 428 -36.15 8.37 -4.59
N GLU A 429 -35.61 7.22 -4.16
CA GLU A 429 -35.91 6.61 -2.86
C GLU A 429 -35.53 7.53 -1.69
N ASP A 430 -34.33 8.15 -1.76
CA ASP A 430 -33.79 8.97 -0.70
C ASP A 430 -34.16 10.47 -0.80
N ILE A 431 -35.10 10.85 -1.68
CA ILE A 431 -35.42 12.26 -1.97
C ILE A 431 -35.76 13.06 -0.69
N ASN A 432 -36.48 12.44 0.24
CA ASN A 432 -36.86 13.06 1.52
C ASN A 432 -35.64 13.21 2.45
N GLY A 433 -34.75 12.22 2.48
CA GLY A 433 -33.51 12.25 3.25
C GLY A 433 -32.55 13.32 2.71
N LEU A 434 -32.43 13.43 1.38
CA LEU A 434 -31.63 14.45 0.72
C LEU A 434 -32.18 15.86 0.98
N ALA A 435 -33.51 16.05 0.96
CA ALA A 435 -34.13 17.33 1.32
C ALA A 435 -33.87 17.71 2.79
N LEU A 436 -33.95 16.73 3.71
CA LEU A 436 -33.61 16.91 5.11
C LEU A 436 -32.13 17.32 5.28
N LEU A 437 -31.23 16.65 4.57
CA LEU A 437 -29.80 16.99 4.56
C LEU A 437 -29.55 18.45 4.14
N GLU A 438 -30.18 18.94 3.07
CA GLU A 438 -30.00 20.34 2.64
C GLU A 438 -30.44 21.34 3.72
N ASN A 439 -31.56 21.05 4.40
CA ASN A 439 -32.06 21.89 5.49
C ASN A 439 -31.07 21.89 6.67
N LEU A 440 -30.59 20.72 7.08
CA LEU A 440 -29.65 20.58 8.19
C LEU A 440 -28.29 21.22 7.90
N VAL A 441 -27.75 21.04 6.69
CA VAL A 441 -26.48 21.68 6.30
C VAL A 441 -26.63 23.20 6.32
N THR A 442 -27.75 23.73 5.82
CA THR A 442 -28.03 25.17 5.87
C THR A 442 -28.16 25.68 7.31
N GLU A 443 -28.85 24.94 8.18
CA GLU A 443 -28.95 25.21 9.62
C GLU A 443 -27.56 25.23 10.27
N PHE A 444 -26.74 24.22 10.02
CA PHE A 444 -25.42 24.05 10.61
C PHE A 444 -24.42 25.10 10.13
N GLU A 445 -24.41 25.44 8.85
CA GLU A 445 -23.58 26.53 8.31
C GLU A 445 -23.91 27.88 8.96
N SER A 446 -25.21 28.20 9.11
CA SER A 446 -25.61 29.41 9.81
C SER A 446 -25.22 29.38 11.29
N LYS A 447 -25.34 28.21 11.93
CA LYS A 447 -25.12 28.09 13.38
C LYS A 447 -23.64 28.12 13.75
N ILE A 448 -22.78 27.48 12.99
CA ILE A 448 -21.32 27.54 13.23
C ILE A 448 -20.80 28.97 13.04
N ASP A 449 -21.33 29.70 12.06
CA ASP A 449 -21.03 31.11 11.83
C ASP A 449 -21.49 32.00 12.99
N GLU A 450 -22.68 31.73 13.55
CA GLU A 450 -23.20 32.44 14.73
C GLU A 450 -22.35 32.17 15.99
N MET A 451 -21.95 30.92 16.20
CA MET A 451 -21.16 30.51 17.37
C MET A 451 -19.71 30.97 17.30
N GLY A 452 -19.15 31.18 16.10
CA GLY A 452 -17.77 31.60 15.90
C GLY A 452 -16.74 30.65 16.50
N CYS A 453 -17.07 29.35 16.58
CA CYS A 453 -16.24 28.31 17.17
C CYS A 453 -15.53 27.47 16.10
N THR A 454 -14.65 26.56 16.51
CA THR A 454 -14.02 25.61 15.59
C THR A 454 -14.99 24.50 15.20
N LEU A 455 -14.71 23.79 14.11
CA LEU A 455 -15.52 22.67 13.65
C LEU A 455 -15.57 21.57 14.71
N ALA A 456 -14.45 21.26 15.37
CA ALA A 456 -14.43 20.30 16.46
C ALA A 456 -15.35 20.70 17.63
N THR A 457 -15.30 21.97 18.06
CA THR A 457 -16.18 22.48 19.11
C THR A 457 -17.65 22.47 18.67
N PHE A 458 -17.94 22.82 17.42
CA PHE A 458 -19.30 22.76 16.88
C PHE A 458 -19.88 21.35 16.91
N PHE A 459 -19.09 20.36 16.49
CA PHE A 459 -19.51 18.95 16.54
C PHE A 459 -19.78 18.50 17.98
N GLU A 460 -18.89 18.87 18.91
CA GLU A 460 -18.98 18.52 20.33
C GLU A 460 -20.17 19.17 21.06
N THR A 461 -20.52 20.41 20.72
CA THR A 461 -21.46 21.22 21.52
C THR A 461 -22.83 21.43 20.90
N TYR A 462 -23.01 21.17 19.60
CA TYR A 462 -24.27 21.41 18.91
C TYR A 462 -24.68 20.26 18.00
N TRP A 463 -23.80 19.83 17.09
CA TRP A 463 -24.17 18.87 16.05
C TRP A 463 -24.62 17.52 16.63
N ILE A 464 -23.91 16.96 17.62
CA ILE A 464 -24.28 15.66 18.21
C ILE A 464 -25.69 15.71 18.81
N ASP A 465 -25.98 16.71 19.64
CA ASP A 465 -27.28 16.86 20.29
C ASP A 465 -28.39 17.08 19.26
N ARG A 466 -28.13 17.91 18.24
CA ARG A 466 -29.11 18.20 17.20
C ARG A 466 -29.38 16.99 16.30
N MET A 467 -28.35 16.25 15.90
CA MET A 467 -28.53 15.00 15.15
C MET A 467 -29.24 13.93 15.98
N GLY A 468 -29.01 13.89 17.30
CA GLY A 468 -29.74 13.01 18.20
C GLY A 468 -31.26 13.26 18.17
N GLN A 469 -31.67 14.54 18.12
CA GLN A 469 -33.08 14.91 17.97
C GLN A 469 -33.63 14.52 16.60
N VAL A 470 -32.89 14.81 15.53
CA VAL A 470 -33.29 14.49 14.16
C VAL A 470 -33.50 12.99 13.98
N LEU A 471 -32.58 12.17 14.49
CA LEU A 471 -32.70 10.70 14.42
C LEU A 471 -33.90 10.19 15.23
N GLN A 472 -34.19 10.80 16.39
CA GLN A 472 -35.40 10.49 17.14
C GLN A 472 -36.67 10.85 16.36
N GLU A 473 -36.70 12.03 15.72
CA GLU A 473 -37.83 12.45 14.88
C GLU A 473 -38.05 11.52 13.68
N ILE A 474 -36.98 10.99 13.08
CA ILE A 474 -37.05 10.00 11.99
C ILE A 474 -37.63 8.68 12.51
N GLN A 475 -37.13 8.18 13.64
CA GLN A 475 -37.63 6.94 14.27
C GLN A 475 -39.11 7.08 14.63
N ASP A 476 -39.49 8.17 15.28
CA ASP A 476 -40.88 8.44 15.67
C ASP A 476 -41.83 8.51 14.46
N ARG A 477 -41.33 8.96 13.29
CA ARG A 477 -42.09 8.97 12.03
C ARG A 477 -42.20 7.60 11.38
N GLN A 478 -41.16 6.76 11.43
CA GLN A 478 -41.22 5.38 10.91
C GLN A 478 -42.25 4.51 11.64
N PHE A 479 -42.65 4.89 12.86
CA PHE A 479 -43.72 4.25 13.61
C PHE A 479 -45.12 4.85 13.36
N LEU A 480 -45.29 5.73 12.37
CA LEU A 480 -46.62 6.27 12.06
C LEU A 480 -47.54 5.16 11.53
N GLU A 481 -48.64 4.98 12.26
CA GLU A 481 -49.67 3.97 12.08
C GLU A 481 -50.25 3.88 10.66
N GLU A 482 -50.11 4.95 9.87
CA GLU A 482 -50.55 5.00 8.46
C GLU A 482 -49.70 4.15 7.50
N GLU A 483 -48.40 4.01 7.75
CA GLU A 483 -47.49 3.19 6.93
C GLU A 483 -47.66 1.70 7.24
N VAL A 484 -47.86 1.36 8.52
CA VAL A 484 -48.28 0.01 8.95
C VAL A 484 -49.60 -0.37 8.28
N GLN A 485 -50.58 0.54 8.33
CA GLN A 485 -51.86 0.32 7.65
C GLN A 485 -51.73 0.25 6.12
N ALA A 486 -50.77 0.96 5.50
CA ALA A 486 -50.52 0.88 4.06
C ALA A 486 -49.85 -0.45 3.67
N ALA A 487 -48.87 -0.92 4.44
CA ALA A 487 -48.25 -2.23 4.27
C ALA A 487 -49.27 -3.37 4.45
N GLU A 488 -50.14 -3.28 5.46
CA GLU A 488 -51.24 -4.23 5.65
C GLU A 488 -52.23 -4.22 4.47
N ARG A 489 -52.53 -3.05 3.91
CA ARG A 489 -53.36 -2.91 2.69
C ARG A 489 -52.71 -3.55 1.46
N LEU A 490 -51.38 -3.65 1.42
CA LEU A 490 -50.61 -4.35 0.38
C LEU A 490 -50.44 -5.85 0.67
N GLY A 491 -51.01 -6.36 1.77
CA GLY A 491 -50.89 -7.76 2.18
C GLY A 491 -49.55 -8.12 2.85
N ILE A 492 -48.76 -7.11 3.23
CA ILE A 492 -47.48 -7.28 3.92
C ILE A 492 -47.76 -7.18 5.43
N THR A 493 -47.51 -8.28 6.16
CA THR A 493 -47.61 -8.29 7.62
C THR A 493 -46.27 -7.91 8.23
N LEU A 494 -46.17 -6.69 8.76
CA LEU A 494 -45.02 -6.27 9.55
C LEU A 494 -45.10 -6.95 10.92
N ARG A 495 -44.29 -7.99 11.14
CA ARG A 495 -44.10 -8.58 12.46
C ARG A 495 -42.97 -7.83 13.16
N VAL A 496 -43.31 -7.12 14.22
CA VAL A 496 -42.30 -6.72 15.20
C VAL A 496 -41.85 -8.01 15.88
N GLU A 497 -40.67 -8.52 15.53
CA GLU A 497 -40.00 -9.47 16.41
C GLU A 497 -39.71 -8.72 17.70
N GLU A 498 -40.36 -9.11 18.80
CA GLU A 498 -39.91 -8.71 20.12
C GLU A 498 -38.45 -9.17 20.21
N GLU A 499 -37.51 -8.22 20.12
CA GLU A 499 -36.10 -8.47 20.32
C GLU A 499 -35.92 -9.03 21.73
N ASN A 500 -35.92 -10.35 21.81
CA ASN A 500 -35.47 -11.06 22.98
C ASN A 500 -33.95 -10.94 22.98
N TRP A 501 -33.45 -9.77 23.43
CA TRP A 501 -32.05 -9.57 23.76
C TRP A 501 -31.70 -10.55 24.88
N GLN A 502 -31.39 -11.79 24.50
CA GLN A 502 -30.38 -12.52 25.23
C GLN A 502 -29.12 -11.68 25.05
N GLU A 503 -28.75 -10.92 26.08
CA GLU A 503 -27.43 -10.29 26.18
C GLU A 503 -26.42 -11.32 25.68
N GLU A 504 -25.82 -11.09 24.51
CA GLU A 504 -24.65 -11.86 24.10
C GLU A 504 -23.60 -11.56 25.16
N GLU A 505 -23.42 -12.49 26.10
CA GLU A 505 -22.43 -12.37 27.16
C GLU A 505 -21.08 -11.99 26.53
N ASP A 506 -20.51 -10.90 27.02
CA ASP A 506 -19.29 -10.29 26.50
C ASP A 506 -18.14 -11.31 26.54
N LYS A 507 -17.83 -11.90 25.37
CA LYS A 507 -16.78 -12.91 25.17
C LYS A 507 -15.37 -12.37 25.46
N SER A 508 -15.21 -11.06 25.66
CA SER A 508 -13.96 -10.44 26.08
C SER A 508 -13.73 -10.52 27.59
N GLN A 509 -14.77 -10.80 28.39
CA GLN A 509 -14.64 -10.90 29.84
C GLN A 509 -14.16 -12.28 30.26
N LEU A 510 -13.16 -12.29 31.16
CA LEU A 510 -12.56 -13.51 31.70
C LEU A 510 -13.60 -14.40 32.41
N GLU A 511 -14.63 -13.79 33.01
CA GLU A 511 -15.72 -14.48 33.71
C GLU A 511 -16.59 -15.33 32.78
N TYR A 512 -16.77 -14.92 31.50
CA TYR A 512 -17.46 -15.72 30.49
C TYR A 512 -16.75 -17.06 30.26
N TRP A 513 -15.43 -17.02 30.11
CA TRP A 513 -14.63 -18.23 29.88
C TRP A 513 -14.51 -19.11 31.12
N PHE A 514 -14.54 -18.54 32.33
CA PHE A 514 -14.57 -19.33 33.56
C PHE A 514 -15.89 -20.09 33.72
N ARG A 515 -17.05 -19.45 33.48
CA ARG A 515 -18.35 -20.14 33.47
C ARG A 515 -18.42 -21.27 32.45
N ARG A 516 -17.94 -21.02 31.23
CA ARG A 516 -17.86 -22.04 30.17
C ARG A 516 -16.94 -23.22 30.52
N LEU A 517 -15.88 -22.98 31.28
CA LEU A 517 -14.99 -24.05 31.76
C LEU A 517 -15.65 -24.87 32.86
N ASP A 518 -16.38 -24.24 33.78
CA ASP A 518 -17.12 -24.95 34.83
C ASP A 518 -18.24 -25.82 34.24
N ASP A 519 -18.94 -25.36 33.19
CA ASP A 519 -19.96 -26.13 32.46
C ASP A 519 -19.40 -27.35 31.70
N ILE A 520 -18.10 -27.37 31.39
CA ILE A 520 -17.44 -28.51 30.74
C ILE A 520 -16.93 -29.53 31.79
N VAL A 521 -16.73 -29.08 33.03
CA VAL A 521 -16.23 -29.90 34.13
C VAL A 521 -17.37 -30.53 34.96
N ALA A 522 -18.59 -29.98 34.88
CA ALA A 522 -19.82 -30.58 35.39
C ALA A 522 -20.37 -31.66 34.44
#